data_AF-A0AA37IIT4-F1
#
_entry.id   AF-A0AA37IIT4-F1
#
_cell.length_a   1.000
_cell.length_b   1.000
_cell.length_c   1.000
_cell.angle_alpha   90.00
_cell.angle_beta   90.00
_cell.angle_gamma   90.00
#
_symmetry.space_group_name_H-M   'P 1'
#
loop_
_entity.id
_entity.type
_entity.pdbx_description
1 polymer ?
#
loop_
_entity_poly.entity_id
_entity_poly.type
_entity_poly.pdbx_seq_one_letter_code
_entity_poly.pdbx_strand_id
1 'polypeptide(L)'
;MPDSYDKPRFSCAAFAKTTAIVLSFVLFTAGVSVPSAGFAVVGSRTPQAAGDAGSAAAPANPASPPRADRSDGTTASGPVRAQPPRMPFYVATKGTTTIYVLGTLHVGFASDYPPEQPFRKSILAALDASPTLALEISPDELLLSQDDVNRYGMCRSECLIDYLPDSMWKKVETRMRGNPAALKELRHTRPWLASMLIETYDTLKAGFQSEYGTEAQLQNVYLRARGKIVGLETLNEQISTFTRLTSAQQREMLAQDLVQTPAENVVDVKELHRLWRIGDADALKAWDDAKSNKLARNPALAAQVDNRVVYERNRRFVARMVGLAAPDKPVFVAIGALHLGGPRGVLELLRKRGFVVVPG
;
A
#
# COMPACT_ATOMS: atom_id res chain seq x y z
N MET A 1 -59.15 5.77 -3.94
CA MET A 1 -59.84 5.97 -2.65
C MET A 1 -60.74 4.78 -2.40
N PRO A 2 -60.79 4.23 -1.18
CA PRO A 2 -59.92 4.45 -0.01
C PRO A 2 -59.04 3.21 0.29
N ASP A 3 -57.81 3.34 0.79
CA ASP A 3 -57.38 3.78 2.15
C ASP A 3 -57.74 2.71 3.21
N SER A 4 -56.95 2.36 4.22
CA SER A 4 -55.70 2.90 4.78
C SER A 4 -55.28 2.00 5.96
N TYR A 5 -53.96 1.85 6.15
CA TYR A 5 -53.24 1.86 7.44
C TYR A 5 -53.56 0.79 8.52
N ASP A 6 -52.53 0.04 8.92
CA ASP A 6 -51.75 0.47 10.10
C ASP A 6 -50.32 -0.09 10.18
N LYS A 7 -49.41 0.78 10.63
CA LYS A 7 -47.97 0.56 10.84
C LYS A 7 -47.71 0.28 12.33
N PRO A 8 -46.63 -0.42 12.70
CA PRO A 8 -45.93 -0.12 13.93
C PRO A 8 -44.85 0.92 13.66
N ARG A 9 -44.98 2.07 14.33
CA ARG A 9 -43.94 3.09 14.48
C ARG A 9 -42.91 2.58 15.51
N PHE A 10 -41.64 2.56 15.13
CA PHE A 10 -40.54 2.87 16.04
C PHE A 10 -39.67 3.93 15.38
N SER A 11 -39.52 5.07 16.05
CA SER A 11 -38.77 6.23 15.58
C SER A 11 -37.52 6.43 16.44
N CYS A 12 -36.47 6.92 15.77
CA CYS A 12 -35.29 7.61 16.27
C CYS A 12 -34.29 6.82 17.15
N ALA A 13 -33.19 6.39 16.52
CA ALA A 13 -31.86 6.93 16.85
C ALA A 13 -30.86 6.62 15.73
N ALA A 14 -30.07 7.65 15.38
CA ALA A 14 -28.91 7.71 14.50
C ALA A 14 -28.24 6.37 14.07
N PHE A 15 -28.20 6.12 12.76
CA PHE A 15 -27.20 5.24 12.14
C PHE A 15 -26.31 6.07 11.22
N ALA A 16 -25.23 6.59 11.80
CA ALA A 16 -24.10 7.16 11.10
C ALA A 16 -22.85 6.41 11.56
N LYS A 17 -21.98 6.06 10.59
CA LYS A 17 -20.62 5.47 10.76
C LYS A 17 -20.68 3.98 11.17
N THR A 18 -19.91 3.04 10.61
CA THR A 18 -18.59 3.09 9.98
C THR A 18 -18.45 1.87 9.05
N THR A 19 -17.96 2.11 7.84
CA THR A 19 -17.65 1.10 6.82
C THR A 19 -16.47 0.25 7.26
N ALA A 20 -16.53 -1.06 6.96
CA ALA A 20 -15.48 -2.04 7.15
C ALA A 20 -14.14 -1.57 6.56
N ILE A 21 -13.22 -1.22 7.46
CA ILE A 21 -11.77 -1.23 7.28
C ILE A 21 -11.28 -2.31 8.25
N VAL A 22 -10.05 -2.80 8.07
CA VAL A 22 -9.32 -3.72 8.96
C VAL A 22 -9.23 -5.14 8.38
N LEU A 23 -8.45 -5.27 7.30
CA LEU A 23 -7.24 -6.08 7.42
C LEU A 23 -6.06 -5.54 6.58
N SER A 24 -5.75 -4.27 6.81
CA SER A 24 -4.36 -3.79 6.80
C SER A 24 -3.78 -3.81 8.23
N PHE A 25 -4.41 -4.58 9.12
CA PHE A 25 -4.31 -4.50 10.57
C PHE A 25 -3.80 -5.80 11.19
N VAL A 26 -3.04 -6.58 10.42
CA VAL A 26 -2.27 -7.71 10.95
C VAL A 26 -1.27 -7.25 12.03
N LEU A 27 -1.09 -5.94 12.22
CA LEU A 27 -0.12 -5.36 13.15
C LEU A 27 -0.65 -4.23 14.07
N PHE A 28 -1.95 -4.09 14.27
CA PHE A 28 -2.46 -3.23 15.36
C PHE A 28 -3.48 -3.99 16.21
N THR A 29 -2.97 -4.76 17.17
CA THR A 29 -3.46 -4.86 18.56
C THR A 29 -2.86 -6.12 19.15
N ALA A 30 -1.60 -6.01 19.57
CA ALA A 30 -1.36 -6.52 20.91
C ALA A 30 -2.31 -5.74 21.84
N GLY A 31 -3.17 -6.47 22.55
CA GLY A 31 -4.28 -5.89 23.28
C GLY A 31 -3.83 -4.87 24.31
N VAL A 32 -4.03 -3.58 24.00
CA VAL A 32 -4.28 -2.55 25.00
C VAL A 32 -5.27 -1.56 24.39
N SER A 33 -6.49 -1.54 24.92
CA SER A 33 -7.42 -0.43 24.76
C SER A 33 -6.78 0.83 25.34
N VAL A 34 -6.36 1.76 24.47
CA VAL A 34 -5.94 3.12 24.86
C VAL A 34 -6.91 4.10 24.20
N PRO A 35 -7.53 5.03 24.94
CA PRO A 35 -8.53 5.94 24.40
C PRO A 35 -7.94 6.88 23.35
N SER A 36 -8.82 7.32 22.44
CA SER A 36 -8.62 8.06 21.18
C SER A 36 -8.04 9.48 21.30
N ALA A 37 -7.05 9.69 22.18
CA ALA A 37 -6.42 11.00 22.41
C ALA A 37 -4.89 11.04 22.17
N GLY A 38 -4.27 9.97 21.65
CA GLY A 38 -2.81 9.85 21.56
C GLY A 38 -2.14 10.34 20.26
N PHE A 39 -2.89 10.72 19.23
CA PHE A 39 -2.33 11.16 17.93
C PHE A 39 -2.84 12.55 17.55
N ALA A 40 -2.50 13.56 18.35
CA ALA A 40 -2.65 14.95 17.98
C ALA A 40 -1.26 15.59 17.88
N VAL A 41 -0.78 15.80 16.66
CA VAL A 41 0.35 16.70 16.40
C VAL A 41 -0.20 18.12 16.55
N VAL A 42 0.29 18.84 17.56
CA VAL A 42 -0.05 20.23 17.83
C VAL A 42 0.44 21.09 16.66
N GLY A 43 -0.50 21.57 15.85
CA GLY A 43 -0.25 22.60 14.85
C GLY A 43 0.01 23.95 15.54
N SER A 44 1.14 24.56 15.22
CA SER A 44 1.50 25.92 15.62
C SER A 44 0.48 26.93 15.08
N ARG A 45 -0.16 27.66 15.99
CA ARG A 45 -1.07 28.78 15.71
C ARG A 45 -0.28 29.98 15.18
N THR A 46 -0.63 30.47 14.00
CA THR A 46 -0.39 31.85 13.58
C THR A 46 -1.47 32.76 14.18
N PRO A 47 -1.13 33.88 14.83
CA PRO A 47 -2.14 34.81 15.32
C PRO A 47 -2.61 35.76 14.20
N GLN A 48 -3.92 35.87 14.10
CA GLN A 48 -4.64 36.88 13.32
C GLN A 48 -4.88 38.10 14.23
N ALA A 49 -4.63 39.31 13.71
CA ALA A 49 -5.02 40.56 14.35
C ALA A 49 -5.97 41.32 13.41
N ALA A 50 -7.06 41.83 13.99
CA ALA A 50 -8.00 42.78 13.39
C ALA A 50 -8.06 44.03 14.28
N GLY A 51 -8.25 45.21 13.68
CA GLY A 51 -8.58 46.45 14.39
C GLY A 51 -8.15 47.73 13.67
N ASP A 52 -9.13 48.50 13.24
CA ASP A 52 -9.10 49.73 12.41
C ASP A 52 -8.42 50.98 13.03
N ALA A 53 -8.00 51.93 12.17
CA ALA A 53 -8.36 53.36 12.23
C ALA A 53 -7.61 54.24 11.18
N GLY A 54 -8.36 55.10 10.47
CA GLY A 54 -8.08 56.55 10.40
C GLY A 54 -7.14 57.15 9.31
N SER A 55 -7.77 57.64 8.23
CA SER A 55 -7.45 58.75 7.29
C SER A 55 -6.23 59.70 7.51
N ALA A 56 -5.44 59.96 6.45
CA ALA A 56 -5.08 61.30 5.93
C ALA A 56 -4.30 61.23 4.58
N ALA A 57 -4.35 62.31 3.79
CA ALA A 57 -4.19 62.33 2.33
C ALA A 57 -2.85 62.85 1.74
N ALA A 58 -2.59 62.41 0.48
CA ALA A 58 -2.00 63.11 -0.71
C ALA A 58 -0.48 63.47 -0.77
N PRO A 59 0.14 63.69 -1.97
CA PRO A 59 -0.44 63.97 -3.31
C PRO A 59 0.13 63.17 -4.51
N ALA A 60 -0.24 63.60 -5.74
CA ALA A 60 -0.30 62.86 -7.01
C ALA A 60 0.85 63.07 -8.03
N ASN A 61 1.12 62.00 -8.82
CA ASN A 61 1.48 61.82 -10.26
C ASN A 61 2.53 62.71 -10.99
N PRO A 62 3.31 62.12 -11.95
CA PRO A 62 2.86 62.10 -13.35
C PRO A 62 3.11 60.79 -14.14
N ALA A 63 2.54 60.76 -15.35
CA ALA A 63 2.25 59.62 -16.22
C ALA A 63 3.42 58.98 -17.01
N SER A 64 3.14 57.76 -17.48
CA SER A 64 3.98 56.74 -18.14
C SER A 64 4.47 57.05 -19.57
N PRO A 65 5.48 56.30 -20.07
CA PRO A 65 5.62 56.02 -21.51
C PRO A 65 5.05 54.62 -21.89
N PRO A 66 4.62 54.41 -23.15
CA PRO A 66 3.90 53.20 -23.56
C PRO A 66 4.79 52.13 -24.22
N ARG A 67 4.19 50.92 -24.34
CA ARG A 67 4.51 49.75 -25.19
C ARG A 67 5.40 48.65 -24.61
N ALA A 68 4.87 47.44 -24.54
CA ALA A 68 4.89 46.54 -25.70
C ALA A 68 3.86 45.41 -25.49
N ASP A 69 3.05 45.21 -26.52
CA ASP A 69 2.10 44.13 -26.69
C ASP A 69 2.83 42.77 -26.56
N ARG A 70 2.69 42.11 -25.41
CA ARG A 70 3.18 40.74 -25.23
C ARG A 70 2.01 39.81 -25.46
N SER A 71 1.96 39.32 -26.69
CA SER A 71 1.50 37.99 -27.11
C SER A 71 0.57 37.30 -26.13
N ASP A 72 -0.66 37.04 -26.58
CA ASP A 72 -1.64 36.12 -25.99
C ASP A 72 -0.99 34.79 -25.60
N GLY A 73 -0.40 34.77 -24.42
CA GLY A 73 -0.07 33.55 -23.72
C GLY A 73 -1.40 32.97 -23.30
N THR A 74 -1.81 31.88 -23.93
CA THR A 74 -2.88 31.05 -23.39
C THR A 74 -2.42 30.54 -22.03
N THR A 75 -2.68 31.32 -20.98
CA THR A 75 -2.65 30.81 -19.62
C THR A 75 -3.96 30.04 -19.48
N ALA A 76 -3.88 28.73 -19.66
CA ALA A 76 -4.97 27.86 -19.25
C ALA A 76 -5.04 27.89 -17.72
N SER A 77 -5.69 28.93 -17.17
CA SER A 77 -6.09 29.05 -15.77
C SER A 77 -7.37 28.24 -15.55
N GLY A 78 -7.28 26.94 -15.84
CA GLY A 78 -8.27 25.95 -15.43
C GLY A 78 -7.73 25.18 -14.21
N PRO A 79 -8.60 24.64 -13.34
CA PRO A 79 -8.16 23.72 -12.31
C PRO A 79 -7.41 22.55 -12.97
N VAL A 80 -6.13 22.37 -12.63
CA VAL A 80 -5.35 21.20 -13.05
C VAL A 80 -6.02 19.99 -12.41
N ARG A 81 -6.82 19.26 -13.19
CA ARG A 81 -7.40 17.97 -12.74
C ARG A 81 -6.25 17.03 -12.46
N ALA A 82 -5.99 16.77 -11.18
CA ALA A 82 -5.01 15.80 -10.73
C ALA A 82 -5.30 14.46 -11.42
N GLN A 83 -4.33 13.98 -12.21
CA GLN A 83 -4.46 12.69 -12.87
C GLN A 83 -4.11 11.58 -11.89
N PRO A 84 -4.87 10.47 -11.87
CA PRO A 84 -4.49 9.31 -11.09
C PRO A 84 -3.11 8.80 -11.56
N PRO A 85 -2.32 8.18 -10.66
CA PRO A 85 -1.05 7.58 -11.00
C PRO A 85 -1.16 6.58 -12.14
N ARG A 86 -0.05 6.36 -12.86
CA ARG A 86 -0.03 5.35 -13.93
C ARG A 86 -0.19 3.95 -13.37
N MET A 87 0.53 3.66 -12.28
CA MET A 87 0.64 2.34 -11.64
C MET A 87 1.20 1.28 -12.61
N PRO A 88 1.90 0.25 -12.12
CA PRO A 88 2.35 -0.83 -13.00
C PRO A 88 1.14 -1.63 -13.48
N PHE A 89 0.63 -1.30 -14.66
CA PHE A 89 -0.58 -1.91 -15.22
C PHE A 89 -0.30 -2.53 -16.57
N TYR A 90 -0.60 -3.82 -16.70
CA TYR A 90 -0.29 -4.63 -17.86
C TYR A 90 -1.47 -5.49 -18.29
N VAL A 91 -1.55 -5.77 -19.58
CA VAL A 91 -2.51 -6.68 -20.18
C VAL A 91 -1.75 -7.89 -20.72
N ALA A 92 -2.11 -9.08 -20.27
CA ALA A 92 -1.59 -10.34 -20.75
C ALA A 92 -2.66 -11.10 -21.53
N THR A 93 -2.42 -11.37 -22.82
CA THR A 93 -3.39 -12.04 -23.70
C THR A 93 -2.84 -13.33 -24.31
N LYS A 94 -3.70 -14.34 -24.45
CA LYS A 94 -3.42 -15.60 -25.14
C LYS A 94 -4.69 -16.12 -25.81
N GLY A 95 -4.80 -16.00 -27.13
CA GLY A 95 -6.08 -16.21 -27.83
C GLY A 95 -7.12 -15.22 -27.31
N THR A 96 -8.30 -15.71 -26.91
CA THR A 96 -9.35 -14.90 -26.26
C THR A 96 -9.27 -14.87 -24.73
N THR A 97 -8.20 -15.42 -24.15
CA THR A 97 -7.95 -15.33 -22.69
C THR A 97 -7.20 -14.05 -22.38
N THR A 98 -7.71 -13.28 -21.42
CA THR A 98 -7.12 -12.00 -20.98
C THR A 98 -6.93 -11.99 -19.46
N ILE A 99 -5.76 -11.57 -19.02
CA ILE A 99 -5.42 -11.32 -17.62
C ILE A 99 -4.93 -9.88 -17.52
N TYR A 100 -5.63 -9.05 -16.75
CA TYR A 100 -5.15 -7.73 -16.37
C TYR A 100 -4.31 -7.86 -15.12
N VAL A 101 -3.13 -7.24 -15.06
CA VAL A 101 -2.22 -7.30 -13.91
C VAL A 101 -1.89 -5.89 -13.45
N LEU A 102 -2.25 -5.57 -12.22
CA LEU A 102 -1.92 -4.31 -11.55
C LEU A 102 -0.95 -4.55 -10.38
N GLY A 103 0.14 -3.79 -10.36
CA GLY A 103 1.07 -3.70 -9.24
C GLY A 103 0.53 -2.78 -8.15
N THR A 104 0.38 -3.29 -6.94
CA THR A 104 -0.19 -2.57 -5.79
C THR A 104 0.86 -2.11 -4.79
N LEU A 105 0.51 -1.12 -3.98
CA LEU A 105 1.15 -0.81 -2.70
C LEU A 105 0.11 -0.89 -1.59
N HIS A 106 0.48 -1.47 -0.45
CA HIS A 106 -0.41 -1.60 0.72
C HIS A 106 -0.72 -0.28 1.43
N VAL A 107 -0.02 0.79 1.05
CA VAL A 107 -0.18 2.13 1.58
C VAL A 107 -0.16 3.15 0.44
N GLY A 108 -0.67 4.34 0.71
CA GLY A 108 -0.59 5.45 -0.24
C GLY A 108 -1.00 6.77 0.40
N PHE A 109 -1.36 7.72 -0.45
CA PHE A 109 -1.92 9.01 -0.06
C PHE A 109 -3.28 9.21 -0.71
N ALA A 110 -4.12 10.06 -0.10
CA ALA A 110 -5.40 10.47 -0.69
C ALA A 110 -5.24 11.04 -2.11
N SER A 111 -4.14 11.75 -2.36
CA SER A 111 -3.82 12.36 -3.66
C SER A 111 -3.46 11.35 -4.76
N ASP A 112 -3.27 10.06 -4.42
CA ASP A 112 -3.14 8.98 -5.40
C ASP A 112 -4.50 8.61 -6.02
N TYR A 113 -5.61 8.93 -5.37
CA TYR A 113 -6.95 8.51 -5.79
C TYR A 113 -7.91 9.71 -5.86
N PRO A 114 -7.84 10.54 -6.91
CA PRO A 114 -8.73 11.68 -7.09
C PRO A 114 -10.22 11.26 -7.00
N PRO A 115 -11.08 11.99 -6.26
CA PRO A 115 -12.45 11.54 -5.97
C PRO A 115 -13.32 11.21 -7.19
N GLU A 116 -13.17 11.96 -8.30
CA GLU A 116 -13.94 11.73 -9.53
C GLU A 116 -13.43 10.54 -10.34
N GLN A 117 -12.13 10.23 -10.24
CA GLN A 117 -11.49 9.22 -11.08
C GLN A 117 -10.30 8.59 -10.33
N PRO A 118 -10.56 7.67 -9.37
CA PRO A 118 -9.53 7.14 -8.49
C PRO A 118 -8.47 6.31 -9.22
N PHE A 119 -8.79 5.77 -10.39
CA PHE A 119 -7.87 5.03 -11.26
C PHE A 119 -7.95 5.54 -12.69
N ARG A 120 -6.92 5.31 -13.51
CA ARG A 120 -7.01 5.62 -14.95
C ARG A 120 -8.18 4.88 -15.60
N LYS A 121 -8.74 5.46 -16.66
CA LYS A 121 -9.85 4.86 -17.43
C LYS A 121 -9.58 3.42 -17.89
N SER A 122 -8.34 3.09 -18.29
CA SER A 122 -8.02 1.72 -18.72
C SER A 122 -8.08 0.70 -17.58
N ILE A 123 -7.66 1.08 -16.36
CA ILE A 123 -7.79 0.23 -15.17
C ILE A 123 -9.27 0.06 -14.82
N LEU A 124 -10.06 1.14 -14.83
CA LEU A 124 -11.50 1.08 -14.55
C LEU A 124 -12.24 0.19 -15.56
N ALA A 125 -11.94 0.32 -16.85
CA ALA A 125 -12.55 -0.50 -17.90
C ALA A 125 -12.16 -1.98 -17.78
N ALA A 126 -10.89 -2.27 -17.47
CA ALA A 126 -10.43 -3.64 -17.22
C ALA A 126 -11.10 -4.26 -15.99
N LEU A 127 -11.29 -3.47 -14.94
CA LEU A 127 -11.95 -3.90 -13.71
C LEU A 127 -13.44 -4.18 -13.95
N ASP A 128 -14.14 -3.33 -14.70
CA ASP A 128 -15.54 -3.50 -15.10
C ASP A 128 -15.76 -4.72 -16.00
N ALA A 129 -14.85 -4.95 -16.95
CA ALA A 129 -14.90 -6.12 -17.83
C ALA A 129 -14.66 -7.46 -17.10
N SER A 130 -14.06 -7.43 -15.91
CA SER A 130 -13.58 -8.62 -15.21
C SER A 130 -14.60 -9.15 -14.19
N PRO A 131 -15.25 -10.30 -14.41
CA PRO A 131 -16.13 -10.93 -13.42
C PRO A 131 -15.42 -11.42 -12.14
N THR A 132 -14.08 -11.44 -12.13
CA THR A 132 -13.28 -11.78 -10.96
C THR A 132 -12.13 -10.79 -10.75
N LEU A 133 -12.02 -10.30 -9.52
CA LEU A 133 -10.86 -9.61 -8.97
C LEU A 133 -10.06 -10.59 -8.11
N ALA A 134 -8.84 -10.91 -8.52
CA ALA A 134 -7.92 -11.73 -7.75
C ALA A 134 -6.90 -10.83 -7.04
N LEU A 135 -6.90 -10.86 -5.72
CA LEU A 135 -5.90 -10.22 -4.86
C LEU A 135 -4.86 -11.24 -4.41
N GLU A 136 -3.79 -10.82 -3.72
CA GLU A 136 -2.92 -11.80 -3.04
C GLU A 136 -3.71 -12.63 -2.04
N ILE A 137 -4.44 -11.97 -1.13
CA ILE A 137 -5.33 -12.60 -0.15
C ILE A 137 -6.74 -12.02 -0.31
N SER A 138 -7.77 -12.85 -0.21
CA SER A 138 -9.16 -12.38 -0.26
C SER A 138 -9.56 -11.66 1.04
N PRO A 139 -10.54 -10.74 0.99
CA PRO A 139 -11.12 -10.12 2.18
C PRO A 139 -11.68 -11.15 3.19
N ASP A 140 -12.23 -12.26 2.70
CA ASP A 140 -12.79 -13.31 3.55
C ASP A 140 -11.71 -14.05 4.36
N GLU A 141 -10.58 -14.38 3.73
CA GLU A 141 -9.42 -14.97 4.43
C GLU A 141 -8.86 -14.02 5.48
N LEU A 142 -8.89 -12.73 5.18
CA LEU A 142 -8.40 -11.70 6.08
C LEU A 142 -9.25 -11.62 7.36
N LEU A 143 -10.58 -11.73 7.26
CA LEU A 143 -11.49 -11.67 8.41
C LEU A 143 -11.34 -12.86 9.38
N LEU A 144 -10.90 -14.02 8.90
CA LEU A 144 -10.88 -15.26 9.66
C LEU A 144 -9.62 -15.46 10.54
N SER A 145 -8.68 -14.52 10.56
CA SER A 145 -7.27 -14.94 10.69
C SER A 145 -6.31 -14.04 11.49
N GLN A 146 -6.82 -13.11 12.30
CA GLN A 146 -5.98 -12.40 13.28
C GLN A 146 -5.31 -13.37 14.28
N ASP A 147 -5.97 -14.48 14.58
CA ASP A 147 -5.46 -15.52 15.48
C ASP A 147 -4.21 -16.22 14.92
N ASP A 148 -4.12 -16.41 13.60
CA ASP A 148 -3.00 -17.13 12.98
C ASP A 148 -1.71 -16.32 13.02
N VAL A 149 -1.78 -15.01 12.79
CA VAL A 149 -0.58 -14.15 12.89
C VAL A 149 -0.06 -14.15 14.31
N ASN A 150 -0.93 -13.98 15.30
CA ASN A 150 -0.55 -14.04 16.70
C ASN A 150 0.03 -15.41 17.05
N ARG A 151 -0.62 -16.49 16.63
CA ARG A 151 -0.17 -17.87 16.87
C ARG A 151 1.22 -18.17 16.30
N TYR A 152 1.53 -17.67 15.11
CA TYR A 152 2.78 -18.01 14.41
C TYR A 152 3.88 -16.96 14.54
N GLY A 153 3.53 -15.72 14.84
CA GLY A 153 4.43 -14.58 14.92
C GLY A 153 4.77 -14.14 16.33
N MET A 154 3.92 -14.42 17.32
CA MET A 154 4.14 -14.05 18.72
C MET A 154 4.66 -15.23 19.55
N CYS A 155 5.45 -14.90 20.56
CA CYS A 155 5.96 -15.78 21.61
C CYS A 155 5.21 -15.51 22.91
N ARG A 156 5.08 -16.54 23.76
CA ARG A 156 4.46 -16.40 25.09
C ARG A 156 5.31 -15.55 26.04
N SER A 157 6.63 -15.67 25.94
CA SER A 157 7.61 -14.84 26.65
C SER A 157 8.22 -13.82 25.69
N GLU A 158 8.99 -12.87 26.22
CA GLU A 158 9.94 -12.15 25.38
C GLU A 158 10.86 -13.19 24.72
N CYS A 159 11.05 -13.08 23.41
CA CYS A 159 11.85 -14.03 22.63
C CYS A 159 12.68 -13.34 21.57
N LEU A 160 12.27 -12.15 21.09
CA LEU A 160 13.01 -11.43 20.06
C LEU A 160 14.45 -11.18 20.51
N ILE A 161 14.64 -10.80 21.77
CA ILE A 161 15.96 -10.55 22.35
C ILE A 161 16.88 -11.79 22.30
N ASP A 162 16.33 -12.99 22.46
CA ASP A 162 17.10 -14.25 22.40
C ASP A 162 17.47 -14.64 20.95
N TYR A 163 16.69 -14.17 19.97
CA TYR A 163 16.98 -14.44 18.57
C TYR A 163 18.09 -13.55 18.00
N LEU A 164 18.35 -12.39 18.60
CA LEU A 164 19.18 -11.33 18.02
C LEU A 164 20.49 -11.13 18.79
N PRO A 165 21.61 -10.83 18.10
CA PRO A 165 22.79 -10.30 18.79
C PRO A 165 22.48 -8.96 19.47
N ASP A 166 23.12 -8.67 20.61
CA ASP A 166 22.94 -7.41 21.36
C ASP A 166 23.04 -6.15 20.50
N SER A 167 23.97 -6.13 19.54
CA SER A 167 24.16 -5.00 18.63
C SER A 167 22.95 -4.76 17.72
N MET A 168 22.21 -5.81 17.36
CA MET A 168 20.99 -5.72 16.58
C MET A 168 19.80 -5.33 17.46
N TRP A 169 19.71 -5.87 18.69
CA TRP A 169 18.68 -5.45 19.64
C TRP A 169 18.75 -3.94 19.94
N LYS A 170 19.94 -3.39 20.18
CA LYS A 170 20.14 -1.94 20.37
C LYS A 170 19.67 -1.10 19.18
N LYS A 171 19.77 -1.64 17.95
CA LYS A 171 19.23 -0.98 16.75
C LYS A 171 17.71 -0.98 16.74
N VAL A 172 17.06 -2.08 17.13
CA VAL A 172 15.60 -2.16 17.31
C VAL A 172 15.14 -1.13 18.35
N GLU A 173 15.79 -1.08 19.51
CA GLU A 173 15.45 -0.10 20.56
C GLU A 173 15.62 1.34 20.08
N THR A 174 16.69 1.63 19.34
CA THR A 174 16.94 2.96 18.77
C THR A 174 15.88 3.33 17.73
N ARG A 175 15.53 2.40 16.85
CA ARG A 175 14.50 2.60 15.81
C ARG A 175 13.14 2.90 16.42
N MET A 176 12.78 2.16 17.48
CA MET A 176 11.46 2.23 18.11
C MET A 176 11.39 3.19 19.30
N ARG A 177 12.43 4.00 19.56
CA ARG A 177 12.49 4.94 20.70
C ARG A 177 11.30 5.90 20.76
N GLY A 178 10.79 6.31 19.60
CA GLY A 178 9.60 7.18 19.49
C GLY A 178 8.26 6.47 19.73
N ASN A 179 8.26 5.16 19.98
CA ASN A 179 7.07 4.36 20.26
C ASN A 179 7.36 3.24 21.28
N PRO A 180 7.50 3.57 22.58
CA PRO A 180 7.82 2.58 23.62
C PRO A 180 6.80 1.44 23.76
N ALA A 181 5.53 1.72 23.48
CA ALA A 181 4.47 0.71 23.49
C ALA A 181 4.72 -0.35 22.40
N ALA A 182 4.98 0.07 21.15
CA ALA A 182 5.30 -0.88 20.07
C ALA A 182 6.62 -1.62 20.32
N LEU A 183 7.63 -0.97 20.92
CA LEU A 183 8.87 -1.64 21.32
C LEU A 183 8.61 -2.76 22.35
N LYS A 184 7.70 -2.54 23.31
CA LYS A 184 7.32 -3.56 24.27
C LYS A 184 6.72 -4.79 23.57
N GLU A 185 5.82 -4.56 22.62
CA GLU A 185 5.19 -5.65 21.87
C GLU A 185 6.16 -6.40 20.96
N LEU A 186 7.10 -5.68 20.33
CA LEU A 186 8.14 -6.28 19.50
C LEU A 186 8.99 -7.31 20.26
N ARG A 187 9.20 -7.17 21.58
CA ARG A 187 9.95 -8.14 22.40
C ARG A 187 9.36 -9.55 22.32
N HIS A 188 8.05 -9.65 22.12
CA HIS A 188 7.32 -10.91 22.02
C HIS A 188 7.25 -11.45 20.59
N THR A 189 7.79 -10.75 19.59
CA THR A 189 7.68 -11.17 18.19
C THR A 189 8.84 -12.09 17.78
N ARG A 190 8.58 -13.00 16.84
CA ARG A 190 9.66 -13.66 16.10
C ARG A 190 10.29 -12.68 15.10
N PRO A 191 11.57 -12.86 14.70
CA PRO A 191 12.28 -11.86 13.90
C PRO A 191 11.59 -11.49 12.58
N TRP A 192 10.90 -12.43 11.94
CA TRP A 192 10.17 -12.13 10.70
C TRP A 192 9.03 -11.14 10.90
N LEU A 193 8.27 -11.28 12.00
CA LEU A 193 7.16 -10.39 12.31
C LEU A 193 7.69 -9.03 12.76
N ALA A 194 8.80 -9.02 13.50
CA ALA A 194 9.49 -7.80 13.91
C ALA A 194 9.91 -6.94 12.71
N SER A 195 10.45 -7.59 11.67
CA SER A 195 10.85 -6.94 10.41
C SER A 195 9.67 -6.24 9.75
N MET A 196 8.56 -6.97 9.50
CA MET A 196 7.34 -6.39 8.90
C MET A 196 6.75 -5.24 9.73
N LEU A 197 6.79 -5.35 11.07
CA LEU A 197 6.35 -4.31 11.99
C LEU A 197 7.17 -3.03 11.90
N ILE A 198 8.49 -3.17 11.86
CA ILE A 198 9.41 -2.04 11.77
C ILE A 198 9.28 -1.35 10.42
N GLU A 199 9.19 -2.11 9.34
CA GLU A 199 8.94 -1.57 7.99
C GLU A 199 7.62 -0.80 7.93
N THR A 200 6.54 -1.37 8.49
CA THR A 200 5.23 -0.72 8.57
C THR A 200 5.33 0.58 9.38
N TYR A 201 5.99 0.55 10.53
CA TYR A 201 6.17 1.73 11.38
C TYR A 201 6.92 2.85 10.64
N ASP A 202 8.01 2.54 9.95
CA ASP A 202 8.79 3.52 9.18
C ASP A 202 7.97 4.11 8.03
N THR A 203 7.19 3.27 7.34
CA THR A 203 6.29 3.68 6.27
C THR A 203 5.22 4.66 6.76
N LEU A 204 4.58 4.37 7.89
CA LEU A 204 3.60 5.27 8.49
C LEU A 204 4.25 6.57 9.00
N LYS A 205 5.47 6.50 9.55
CA LYS A 205 6.25 7.70 9.93
C LYS A 205 6.62 8.56 8.73
N ALA A 206 6.73 7.98 7.54
CA ALA A 206 6.93 8.71 6.28
C ALA A 206 5.67 9.44 5.80
N GLY A 207 4.53 9.28 6.48
CA GLY A 207 3.26 9.95 6.20
C GLY A 207 2.30 9.15 5.33
N PHE A 208 2.66 7.92 4.96
CA PHE A 208 1.80 7.02 4.20
C PHE A 208 0.69 6.47 5.09
N GLN A 209 -0.45 6.12 4.48
CA GLN A 209 -1.59 5.58 5.21
C GLN A 209 -2.11 4.31 4.54
N SER A 210 -2.41 3.29 5.35
CA SER A 210 -2.92 2.01 4.88
C SER A 210 -4.32 2.08 4.26
N GLU A 211 -5.14 3.05 4.67
CA GLU A 211 -6.47 3.27 4.08
C GLU A 211 -6.40 3.63 2.58
N TYR A 212 -5.26 4.19 2.13
CA TYR A 212 -4.98 4.49 0.72
C TYR A 212 -4.14 3.39 0.05
N GLY A 213 -4.09 2.18 0.61
CA GLY A 213 -3.55 1.01 -0.07
C GLY A 213 -4.36 0.66 -1.32
N THR A 214 -3.68 0.28 -2.40
CA THR A 214 -4.30 0.06 -3.72
C THR A 214 -5.34 -1.04 -3.69
N GLU A 215 -5.12 -2.10 -2.91
CA GLU A 215 -6.07 -3.20 -2.76
C GLU A 215 -7.38 -2.74 -2.14
N ALA A 216 -7.33 -1.90 -1.08
CA ALA A 216 -8.52 -1.35 -0.45
C ALA A 216 -9.29 -0.44 -1.41
N GLN A 217 -8.58 0.39 -2.18
CA GLN A 217 -9.18 1.27 -3.17
C GLN A 217 -9.81 0.50 -4.34
N LEU A 218 -9.17 -0.56 -4.81
CA LEU A 218 -9.75 -1.46 -5.82
C LEU A 218 -11.02 -2.13 -5.32
N GLN A 219 -11.01 -2.65 -4.08
CA GLN A 219 -12.19 -3.28 -3.48
C GLN A 219 -13.36 -2.30 -3.38
N ASN A 220 -13.11 -1.05 -2.95
CA ASN A 220 -14.12 0.00 -2.86
C ASN A 220 -14.80 0.31 -4.21
N VAL A 221 -14.05 0.21 -5.31
CA VAL A 221 -14.59 0.36 -6.67
C VAL A 221 -15.29 -0.92 -7.10
N TYR A 222 -14.68 -2.09 -6.92
CA TYR A 222 -15.13 -3.36 -7.45
C TYR A 222 -16.39 -3.91 -6.77
N LEU A 223 -16.53 -3.73 -5.45
CA LEU A 223 -17.72 -4.18 -4.71
C LEU A 223 -19.01 -3.52 -5.24
N ARG A 224 -18.91 -2.33 -5.84
CA ARG A 224 -20.06 -1.67 -6.50
C ARG A 224 -20.51 -2.40 -7.76
N ALA A 225 -19.61 -3.14 -8.41
CA ALA A 225 -19.86 -3.91 -9.63
C ALA A 225 -20.40 -5.34 -9.37
N ARG A 226 -20.56 -5.76 -8.10
CA ARG A 226 -21.04 -7.10 -7.69
C ARG A 226 -20.23 -8.28 -8.22
N GLY A 227 -18.95 -8.06 -8.54
CA GLY A 227 -18.04 -9.12 -8.98
C GLY A 227 -17.51 -9.99 -7.84
N LYS A 228 -16.83 -11.09 -8.17
CA LYS A 228 -16.24 -12.02 -7.19
C LYS A 228 -14.82 -11.59 -6.83
N ILE A 229 -14.52 -11.48 -5.54
CA ILE A 229 -13.14 -11.25 -5.06
C ILE A 229 -12.56 -12.57 -4.56
N VAL A 230 -11.36 -12.93 -5.02
CA VAL A 230 -10.66 -14.16 -4.62
C VAL A 230 -9.22 -13.86 -4.23
N GLY A 231 -8.60 -14.76 -3.47
CA GLY A 231 -7.17 -14.73 -3.16
C GLY A 231 -6.38 -15.63 -4.11
N LEU A 232 -5.20 -15.17 -4.52
CA LEU A 232 -4.18 -15.99 -5.19
C LEU A 232 -3.37 -16.80 -4.18
N GLU A 233 -3.50 -16.54 -2.88
CA GLU A 233 -3.03 -17.38 -1.79
C GLU A 233 -3.92 -17.26 -0.56
N THR A 234 -3.81 -18.27 0.31
CA THR A 234 -4.42 -18.25 1.65
C THR A 234 -3.51 -17.50 2.61
N LEU A 235 -4.05 -17.00 3.73
CA LEU A 235 -3.19 -16.37 4.74
C LEU A 235 -2.17 -17.37 5.29
N ASN A 236 -2.58 -18.62 5.52
CA ASN A 236 -1.67 -19.66 6.00
C ASN A 236 -0.51 -19.91 5.03
N GLU A 237 -0.74 -19.87 3.72
CA GLU A 237 0.36 -19.92 2.74
C GLU A 237 1.30 -18.72 2.87
N GLN A 238 0.75 -17.51 3.01
CA GLN A 238 1.56 -16.30 3.16
C GLN A 238 2.39 -16.32 4.46
N ILE A 239 1.76 -16.55 5.63
CA ILE A 239 2.45 -16.68 6.92
C ILE A 239 3.53 -17.76 6.85
N SER A 240 3.21 -18.91 6.26
CA SER A 240 4.15 -20.03 6.16
C SER A 240 5.39 -19.73 5.30
N THR A 241 5.33 -18.70 4.46
CA THR A 241 6.47 -18.22 3.69
C THR A 241 7.53 -17.65 4.64
N PHE A 242 7.09 -16.93 5.67
CA PHE A 242 7.97 -16.32 6.67
C PHE A 242 8.35 -17.30 7.79
N THR A 243 7.41 -18.10 8.30
CA THR A 243 7.69 -19.01 9.43
C THR A 243 8.63 -20.14 9.06
N ARG A 244 8.72 -20.50 7.76
CA ARG A 244 9.65 -21.52 7.25
C ARG A 244 11.04 -20.99 6.89
N LEU A 245 11.27 -19.68 7.03
CA LEU A 245 12.62 -19.15 6.97
C LEU A 245 13.42 -19.67 8.17
N THR A 246 14.67 -20.06 7.93
CA THR A 246 15.62 -20.38 9.00
C THR A 246 15.85 -19.17 9.89
N SER A 247 16.27 -19.38 11.15
CA SER A 247 16.58 -18.25 12.05
C SER A 247 17.64 -17.31 11.47
N ALA A 248 18.59 -17.82 10.68
CA ALA A 248 19.57 -17.00 9.98
C ALA A 248 18.92 -16.10 8.91
N GLN A 249 17.98 -16.65 8.12
CA GLN A 249 17.24 -15.89 7.12
C GLN A 249 16.32 -14.83 7.73
N GLN A 250 15.60 -15.15 8.81
CA GLN A 250 14.74 -14.17 9.48
C GLN A 250 15.56 -13.05 10.12
N ARG A 251 16.74 -13.36 10.68
CA ARG A 251 17.69 -12.35 11.17
C ARG A 251 18.25 -11.50 10.04
N GLU A 252 18.59 -12.09 8.90
CA GLU A 252 19.06 -11.33 7.73
C GLU A 252 18.00 -10.34 7.27
N MET A 253 16.74 -10.78 7.15
CA MET A 253 15.61 -9.94 6.79
C MET A 253 15.46 -8.74 7.75
N LEU A 254 15.37 -8.99 9.06
CA LEU A 254 15.33 -7.92 10.06
C LEU A 254 16.59 -7.04 10.04
N ALA A 255 17.76 -7.61 9.77
CA ALA A 255 19.00 -6.85 9.74
C ALA A 255 19.00 -5.81 8.62
N GLN A 256 18.47 -6.14 7.44
CA GLN A 256 18.36 -5.21 6.31
C GLN A 256 17.52 -3.98 6.66
N ASP A 257 16.37 -4.17 7.33
CA ASP A 257 15.51 -3.07 7.80
C ASP A 257 16.19 -2.14 8.80
N LEU A 258 17.21 -2.65 9.50
CA LEU A 258 17.98 -1.96 10.54
C LEU A 258 19.35 -1.45 10.07
N VAL A 259 19.70 -1.61 8.80
CA VAL A 259 20.94 -1.04 8.24
C VAL A 259 20.81 0.48 8.16
N GLN A 260 19.73 0.95 7.55
CA GLN A 260 19.48 2.37 7.29
C GLN A 260 18.94 3.10 8.53
N THR A 261 19.12 4.42 8.52
CA THR A 261 18.44 5.31 9.45
C THR A 261 16.97 5.50 9.06
N PRO A 262 16.10 5.93 10.00
CA PRO A 262 14.71 6.26 9.66
C PRO A 262 14.58 7.28 8.52
N ALA A 263 15.49 8.27 8.44
CA ALA A 263 15.47 9.28 7.38
C ALA A 263 15.78 8.68 6.00
N GLU A 264 16.74 7.76 5.91
CA GLU A 264 17.03 7.03 4.68
C GLU A 264 15.86 6.13 4.27
N ASN A 265 15.23 5.44 5.23
CA ASN A 265 14.03 4.63 4.96
C ASN A 265 12.88 5.48 4.39
N VAL A 266 12.67 6.70 4.92
CA VAL A 266 11.67 7.64 4.37
C VAL A 266 11.98 8.01 2.92
N VAL A 267 13.25 8.23 2.57
CA VAL A 267 13.66 8.49 1.17
C VAL A 267 13.33 7.29 0.30
N ASP A 268 13.65 6.08 0.74
CA ASP A 268 13.42 4.87 -0.02
C ASP A 268 11.93 4.57 -0.24
N VAL A 269 11.09 4.71 0.80
CA VAL A 269 9.64 4.50 0.66
C VAL A 269 9.03 5.54 -0.29
N LYS A 270 9.48 6.79 -0.26
CA LYS A 270 9.04 7.83 -1.20
C LYS A 270 9.50 7.55 -2.63
N GLU A 271 10.69 7.01 -2.81
CA GLU A 271 11.20 6.64 -4.12
C GLU A 271 10.43 5.44 -4.70
N LEU A 272 10.16 4.41 -3.89
CA LEU A 272 9.31 3.28 -4.27
C LEU A 272 7.91 3.77 -4.71
N HIS A 273 7.30 4.66 -3.94
CA HIS A 273 6.01 5.26 -4.28
C HIS A 273 6.07 6.07 -5.58
N ARG A 274 7.12 6.87 -5.78
CA ARG A 274 7.33 7.64 -7.01
C ARG A 274 7.43 6.74 -8.24
N LEU A 275 8.22 5.65 -8.14
CA LEU A 275 8.36 4.65 -9.20
C LEU A 275 7.04 3.91 -9.47
N TRP A 276 6.30 3.57 -8.41
CA TRP A 276 4.98 3.00 -8.52
C TRP A 276 4.01 3.94 -9.24
N ARG A 277 4.05 5.25 -8.94
CA ARG A 277 3.24 6.24 -9.64
C ARG A 277 3.58 6.35 -11.13
N ILE A 278 4.83 6.10 -11.53
CA ILE A 278 5.27 6.08 -12.93
C ILE A 278 4.77 4.82 -13.65
N GLY A 279 4.74 3.68 -12.97
CA GLY A 279 4.15 2.45 -13.45
C GLY A 279 5.04 1.55 -14.29
N ASP A 280 6.37 1.66 -14.13
CA ASP A 280 7.31 0.75 -14.77
C ASP A 280 7.72 -0.36 -13.78
N ALA A 281 7.21 -1.57 -14.01
CA ALA A 281 7.48 -2.71 -13.13
C ALA A 281 8.96 -3.14 -13.14
N ASP A 282 9.67 -3.00 -14.26
CA ASP A 282 11.08 -3.41 -14.36
C ASP A 282 11.96 -2.37 -13.66
N ALA A 283 11.66 -1.08 -13.78
CA ALA A 283 12.34 -0.02 -13.02
C ALA A 283 12.14 -0.17 -11.51
N LEU A 284 10.91 -0.48 -11.06
CA LEU A 284 10.61 -0.81 -9.67
C LEU A 284 11.46 -1.98 -9.16
N LYS A 285 11.48 -3.08 -9.92
CA LYS A 285 12.22 -4.28 -9.54
C LYS A 285 13.73 -4.03 -9.51
N ALA A 286 14.27 -3.29 -10.47
CA ALA A 286 15.68 -2.94 -10.52
C ALA A 286 16.11 -2.07 -9.32
N TRP A 287 15.26 -1.12 -8.92
CA TRP A 287 15.50 -0.31 -7.72
C TRP A 287 15.49 -1.17 -6.45
N ASP A 288 14.52 -2.07 -6.32
CA ASP A 288 14.41 -3.01 -5.19
C ASP A 288 15.61 -3.96 -5.11
N ASP A 289 16.02 -4.57 -6.23
CA ASP A 289 17.21 -5.42 -6.28
C ASP A 289 18.48 -4.65 -5.89
N ALA A 290 18.64 -3.41 -6.35
CA ALA A 290 19.79 -2.57 -6.00
C ALA A 290 19.80 -2.23 -4.51
N LYS A 291 18.63 -1.92 -3.93
CA LYS A 291 18.47 -1.67 -2.50
C LYS A 291 18.79 -2.92 -1.68
N SER A 292 18.16 -4.06 -1.98
CA SER A 292 18.38 -5.32 -1.27
C SER A 292 19.84 -5.75 -1.33
N ASN A 293 20.51 -5.64 -2.49
CA ASN A 293 21.94 -5.94 -2.61
C ASN A 293 22.83 -5.00 -1.78
N LYS A 294 22.48 -3.71 -1.69
CA LYS A 294 23.22 -2.73 -0.88
C LYS A 294 23.05 -2.97 0.62
N LEU A 295 21.86 -3.38 1.07
CA LEU A 295 21.52 -3.54 2.48
C LEU A 295 21.81 -4.93 3.02
N ALA A 296 21.93 -5.94 2.15
CA ALA A 296 22.21 -7.31 2.54
C ALA A 296 23.53 -7.40 3.32
N ARG A 297 23.47 -7.96 4.53
CA ARG A 297 24.69 -8.31 5.29
C ARG A 297 25.26 -9.63 4.79
N ASN A 298 24.38 -10.52 4.32
CA ASN A 298 24.75 -11.74 3.65
C ASN A 298 23.94 -11.90 2.36
N PRO A 299 24.54 -11.58 1.19
CA PRO A 299 23.84 -11.64 -0.10
C PRO A 299 23.23 -13.00 -0.42
N ALA A 300 23.85 -14.10 0.01
CA ALA A 300 23.33 -15.45 -0.23
C ALA A 300 22.07 -15.72 0.61
N LEU A 301 22.03 -15.28 1.87
CA LEU A 301 20.83 -15.39 2.70
C LEU A 301 19.71 -14.46 2.20
N ALA A 302 20.05 -13.22 1.81
CA ALA A 302 19.11 -12.28 1.21
C ALA A 302 18.43 -12.87 -0.03
N ALA A 303 19.22 -13.41 -0.96
CA ALA A 303 18.68 -14.06 -2.17
C ALA A 303 17.79 -15.28 -1.86
N GLN A 304 18.06 -16.01 -0.77
CA GLN A 304 17.20 -17.11 -0.32
C GLN A 304 15.89 -16.59 0.27
N VAL A 305 15.91 -15.48 1.02
CA VAL A 305 14.70 -14.80 1.51
C VAL A 305 13.86 -14.35 0.32
N ASP A 306 14.43 -13.64 -0.66
CA ASP A 306 13.72 -13.19 -1.86
C ASP A 306 13.13 -14.36 -2.65
N ASN A 307 13.86 -15.49 -2.72
CA ASN A 307 13.33 -16.68 -3.37
C ASN A 307 12.06 -17.21 -2.69
N ARG A 308 11.97 -17.16 -1.36
CA ARG A 308 10.76 -17.59 -0.63
C ARG A 308 9.66 -16.53 -0.70
N VAL A 309 9.99 -15.29 -0.35
CA VAL A 309 9.04 -14.18 -0.15
C VAL A 309 8.49 -13.62 -1.47
N VAL A 310 9.27 -13.72 -2.56
CA VAL A 310 8.88 -13.17 -3.87
C VAL A 310 8.76 -14.28 -4.91
N TYR A 311 9.84 -14.97 -5.24
CA TYR A 311 9.86 -15.76 -6.47
C TYR A 311 9.06 -17.07 -6.40
N GLU A 312 8.98 -17.73 -5.25
CA GLU A 312 8.09 -18.89 -5.03
C GLU A 312 6.62 -18.50 -5.11
N ARG A 313 6.27 -17.35 -4.53
CA ARG A 313 4.93 -16.76 -4.60
C ARG A 313 4.58 -16.36 -6.04
N ASN A 314 5.49 -15.75 -6.80
CA ASN A 314 5.29 -15.44 -8.22
C ASN A 314 4.86 -16.67 -9.04
N ARG A 315 5.52 -17.82 -8.84
CA ARG A 315 5.18 -19.06 -9.55
C ARG A 315 3.78 -19.55 -9.21
N ARG A 316 3.39 -19.45 -7.93
CA ARG A 316 2.06 -19.80 -7.42
C ARG A 316 0.99 -18.86 -7.97
N PHE A 317 1.23 -17.55 -7.91
CA PHE A 317 0.35 -16.52 -8.45
C PHE A 317 0.08 -16.75 -9.93
N VAL A 318 1.13 -16.97 -10.73
CA VAL A 318 1.00 -17.21 -12.17
C VAL A 318 0.24 -18.50 -12.44
N ALA A 319 0.48 -19.59 -11.69
CA ALA A 319 -0.33 -20.81 -11.79
C ALA A 319 -1.82 -20.55 -11.53
N ARG A 320 -2.15 -19.83 -10.45
CA ARG A 320 -3.54 -19.61 -10.03
C ARG A 320 -4.27 -18.61 -10.91
N MET A 321 -3.66 -17.49 -11.28
CA MET A 321 -4.31 -16.51 -12.16
C MET A 321 -4.60 -17.09 -13.56
N VAL A 322 -3.70 -17.93 -14.09
CA VAL A 322 -3.94 -18.63 -15.36
C VAL A 322 -5.06 -19.67 -15.21
N GLY A 323 -5.18 -20.32 -14.04
CA GLY A 323 -6.29 -21.22 -13.75
C GLY A 323 -7.63 -20.53 -13.52
N LEU A 324 -7.63 -19.25 -13.11
CA LEU A 324 -8.83 -18.43 -12.97
C LEU A 324 -9.31 -17.86 -14.30
N ALA A 325 -8.38 -17.57 -15.23
CA ALA A 325 -8.69 -17.00 -16.53
C ALA A 325 -9.34 -18.03 -17.45
N ALA A 326 -10.35 -17.61 -18.21
CA ALA A 326 -10.98 -18.42 -19.25
C ALA A 326 -11.19 -17.61 -20.53
N PRO A 327 -11.37 -18.26 -21.69
CA PRO A 327 -11.77 -17.60 -22.93
C PRO A 327 -12.95 -16.66 -22.71
N ASP A 328 -12.82 -15.42 -23.17
CA ASP A 328 -13.86 -14.37 -23.12
C ASP A 328 -14.35 -14.02 -21.70
N LYS A 329 -13.58 -14.41 -20.67
CA LYS A 329 -13.83 -14.11 -19.26
C LYS A 329 -12.54 -13.58 -18.62
N PRO A 330 -12.26 -12.28 -18.77
CA PRO A 330 -11.03 -11.71 -18.23
C PRO A 330 -11.01 -11.78 -16.71
N VAL A 331 -9.81 -11.87 -16.14
CA VAL A 331 -9.58 -11.74 -14.71
C VAL A 331 -8.73 -10.50 -14.46
N PHE A 332 -9.12 -9.71 -13.45
CA PHE A 332 -8.32 -8.62 -12.96
C PHE A 332 -7.48 -9.11 -11.78
N VAL A 333 -6.16 -9.06 -11.90
CA VAL A 333 -5.21 -9.47 -10.86
C VAL A 333 -4.55 -8.24 -10.28
N ALA A 334 -4.55 -8.11 -8.96
CA ALA A 334 -3.84 -7.06 -8.24
C ALA A 334 -2.94 -7.68 -7.16
N ILE A 335 -1.62 -7.52 -7.32
CA ILE A 335 -0.58 -8.07 -6.45
C ILE A 335 0.52 -7.03 -6.25
N GLY A 336 1.33 -7.19 -5.20
CA GLY A 336 2.37 -6.23 -4.83
C GLY A 336 3.28 -5.90 -6.01
N ALA A 337 3.58 -4.62 -6.20
CA ALA A 337 4.27 -4.12 -7.40
C ALA A 337 5.65 -4.78 -7.61
N LEU A 338 6.34 -5.16 -6.53
CA LEU A 338 7.64 -5.83 -6.57
C LEU A 338 7.59 -7.28 -7.09
N HIS A 339 6.40 -7.87 -7.22
CA HIS A 339 6.22 -9.19 -7.84
C HIS A 339 6.26 -9.16 -9.37
N LEU A 340 6.06 -8.01 -10.01
CA LEU A 340 5.76 -7.92 -11.44
C LEU A 340 7.01 -8.02 -12.33
N GLY A 341 8.00 -7.17 -12.07
CA GLY A 341 9.15 -6.95 -12.96
C GLY A 341 10.28 -7.97 -12.82
N GLY A 342 11.22 -7.88 -13.75
CA GLY A 342 12.44 -8.68 -13.77
C GLY A 342 12.29 -10.11 -14.33
N PRO A 343 13.39 -10.85 -14.48
CA PRO A 343 13.43 -12.14 -15.20
C PRO A 343 12.65 -13.27 -14.52
N ARG A 344 12.33 -13.08 -13.23
CA ARG A 344 11.55 -14.00 -12.37
C ARG A 344 10.23 -13.37 -11.91
N GLY A 345 9.89 -12.20 -12.44
CA GLY A 345 8.64 -11.50 -12.18
C GLY A 345 7.45 -12.17 -12.83
N VAL A 346 6.25 -11.84 -12.34
CA VAL A 346 4.98 -12.37 -12.86
C VAL A 346 4.80 -12.08 -14.35
N LEU A 347 5.20 -10.89 -14.82
CA LEU A 347 5.05 -10.52 -16.23
C LEU A 347 5.88 -11.43 -17.14
N GLU A 348 7.13 -11.73 -16.75
CA GLU A 348 8.00 -12.62 -17.50
C GLU A 348 7.55 -14.07 -17.43
N LEU A 349 7.06 -14.52 -16.28
CA LEU A 349 6.49 -15.86 -16.13
C LEU A 349 5.23 -16.06 -16.97
N LEU A 350 4.41 -15.03 -17.17
CA LEU A 350 3.28 -15.06 -18.10
C LEU A 350 3.74 -15.18 -19.56
N ARG A 351 4.76 -14.41 -19.96
CA ARG A 351 5.37 -14.53 -21.30
C ARG A 351 5.86 -15.95 -21.57
N LYS A 352 6.55 -16.56 -20.61
CA LYS A 352 7.00 -17.96 -20.66
C LYS A 352 5.86 -18.98 -20.80
N ARG A 353 4.62 -18.61 -20.48
CA ARG A 353 3.42 -19.44 -20.72
C ARG A 353 2.68 -19.12 -22.03
N GLY A 354 3.30 -18.31 -22.89
CA GLY A 354 2.78 -17.96 -24.21
C GLY A 354 1.74 -16.84 -24.19
N PHE A 355 1.70 -16.02 -23.12
CA PHE A 355 0.94 -14.77 -23.15
C PHE A 355 1.76 -13.66 -23.79
N VAL A 356 1.10 -12.83 -24.60
CA VAL A 356 1.65 -11.52 -25.01
C VAL A 356 1.36 -10.54 -23.88
N VAL A 357 2.39 -9.89 -23.34
CA VAL A 357 2.27 -8.98 -22.20
C VAL A 357 2.69 -7.57 -22.60
N VAL A 358 1.75 -6.63 -22.57
CA VAL A 358 1.94 -5.22 -22.94
C VAL A 358 1.50 -4.28 -21.81
N PRO A 359 2.06 -3.07 -21.71
CA PRO A 359 1.51 -2.03 -20.83
C PRO A 359 0.05 -1.73 -21.20
N GLY A 360 -0.82 -1.59 -20.19
CA GLY A 360 -2.26 -1.30 -20.36
C GLY A 360 -2.64 0.15 -20.13
#